data_AF-A0A257LM85-F1
#
_entry.id   AF-A0A257LM85-F1
#
_cell.length_a   1.000
_cell.length_b   1.000
_cell.length_c   1.000
_cell.angle_alpha   90.00
_cell.angle_beta   90.00
_cell.angle_gamma   90.00
#
_symmetry.space_group_name_H-M   'P 1'
#
loop_
_entity.id
_entity.type
_entity.pdbx_description
1 polymer ?
#
loop_
_entity_poly.entity_id
_entity_poly.type
_entity_poly.pdbx_seq_one_letter_code
_entity_poly.pdbx_strand_id
1 'polypeptide(L)'
;GRHGDEALAYGLAGRFWEPGYGLLPLPDPAAFRTPAPPDSARLLLGFTAQAVDGHTRLTTLTRVYCNSDAARRRLAVYWAVIRPVSGLIRRRILVQIQRSAEAGG
;
A
#
# COMPACT_ATOMS: atom_id res chain seq x y z
N GLY A 1 -5.62 -9.70 -0.94
CA GLY A 1 -6.97 -10.24 -0.77
C GLY A 1 -7.94 -9.41 -1.57
N ARG A 2 -9.03 -10.01 -2.05
CA ARG A 2 -10.09 -9.35 -2.84
C ARG A 2 -11.42 -9.55 -2.11
N HIS A 3 -12.21 -8.49 -1.96
CA HIS A 3 -13.60 -8.58 -1.52
C HIS A 3 -14.48 -8.07 -2.67
N GLY A 4 -15.07 -9.00 -3.43
CA GLY A 4 -15.86 -8.69 -4.63
C GLY A 4 -15.10 -7.85 -5.67
N ASP A 5 -15.82 -7.00 -6.41
CA ASP A 5 -15.25 -6.01 -7.34
C ASP A 5 -14.92 -4.68 -6.63
N GLU A 6 -15.19 -4.59 -5.32
CA GLU A 6 -15.19 -3.33 -4.58
C GLU A 6 -13.87 -3.02 -3.87
N ALA A 7 -13.10 -4.04 -3.48
CA ALA A 7 -11.84 -3.83 -2.77
C ALA A 7 -10.74 -4.82 -3.14
N LEU A 8 -9.53 -4.27 -3.30
CA LEU A 8 -8.32 -5.01 -3.62
C LEU A 8 -7.20 -4.58 -2.67
N ALA A 9 -6.48 -5.55 -2.09
CA ALA A 9 -5.37 -5.25 -1.20
C ALA A 9 -4.14 -6.12 -1.47
N TYR A 10 -2.97 -5.48 -1.44
CA TYR A 10 -1.64 -6.06 -1.60
C TYR A 10 -0.85 -5.91 -0.31
N GLY A 11 -0.23 -7.00 0.14
CA GLY A 11 0.62 -7.03 1.34
C GLY A 11 2.09 -7.12 0.97
N LEU A 12 2.93 -6.36 1.68
CA LEU A 12 4.40 -6.39 1.59
C LEU A 12 4.98 -6.41 3.01
N ALA A 13 6.15 -7.02 3.18
CA ALA A 13 6.92 -6.93 4.42
C ALA A 13 8.38 -6.66 4.06
N GLY A 14 9.08 -5.88 4.87
CA GLY A 14 10.49 -5.59 4.62
C GLY A 14 11.05 -4.41 5.39
N ARG A 15 12.30 -4.07 5.06
CA ARG A 15 13.03 -2.92 5.58
C ARG A 15 13.03 -1.83 4.51
N PHE A 16 11.87 -1.20 4.30
CA PHE A 16 11.64 -0.28 3.17
C PHE A 16 12.62 0.90 3.08
N TRP A 17 13.32 1.22 4.18
CA TRP A 17 14.33 2.28 4.26
C TRP A 17 15.73 1.83 3.78
N GLU A 18 15.93 0.55 3.47
CA GLU A 18 17.19 0.02 2.97
C GLU A 18 17.24 0.02 1.43
N PRO A 19 18.43 0.09 0.81
CA PRO A 19 18.59 -0.17 -0.61
C PRO A 19 17.98 -1.52 -1.00
N GLY A 20 17.13 -1.55 -2.03
CA GLY A 20 16.40 -2.76 -2.43
C GLY A 20 15.23 -3.15 -1.52
N TYR A 21 14.84 -2.29 -0.57
CA TYR A 21 13.66 -2.40 0.30
C TYR A 21 13.64 -3.57 1.29
N GLY A 22 14.69 -4.41 1.30
CA GLY A 22 14.82 -5.55 2.21
C GLY A 22 13.55 -6.41 2.27
N LEU A 23 12.95 -6.70 1.11
CA LEU A 23 11.66 -7.39 1.05
C LEU A 23 11.77 -8.79 1.65
N LEU A 24 10.83 -9.10 2.54
CA LEU A 24 10.67 -10.41 3.16
C LEU A 24 9.66 -11.23 2.34
N PRO A 25 9.91 -12.53 2.15
CA PRO A 25 9.01 -13.40 1.42
C PRO A 25 7.67 -13.50 2.15
N LEU A 26 6.59 -13.30 1.41
CA LEU A 26 5.21 -13.47 1.86
C LEU A 26 4.50 -14.41 0.87
N PRO A 27 4.59 -15.74 1.07
CA PRO A 27 4.05 -16.71 0.11
C PRO A 27 2.52 -16.65 0.03
N ASP A 28 1.86 -16.22 1.11
CA ASP A 28 0.40 -16.18 1.18
C ASP A 28 -0.11 -15.09 2.14
N PRO A 29 -1.44 -14.83 2.16
CA PRO A 29 -2.04 -13.86 3.08
C PRO A 29 -1.94 -14.24 4.56
N ALA A 30 -1.74 -15.51 4.91
CA ALA A 30 -1.56 -15.93 6.29
C ALA A 30 -0.17 -15.55 6.81
N ALA A 31 0.87 -15.67 5.98
CA ALA A 31 2.21 -15.19 6.26
C ALA A 31 2.23 -13.67 6.50
N PHE A 32 1.38 -12.90 5.81
CA PHE A 32 1.25 -11.46 6.09
C PHE A 32 0.70 -11.17 7.51
N ARG A 33 -0.13 -12.05 8.07
CA ARG A 33 -0.73 -11.87 9.40
C ARG A 33 0.25 -12.15 10.53
N THR A 34 1.29 -12.95 10.30
CA THR A 34 2.32 -13.20 11.31
C THR A 34 3.16 -11.93 11.57
N PRO A 35 3.57 -11.67 12.83
CA PRO A 35 4.46 -10.56 13.11
C PRO A 35 5.77 -10.69 12.33
N ALA A 36 6.10 -9.67 11.53
CA ALA A 36 7.40 -9.59 10.89
C ALA A 36 8.54 -9.39 11.93
N PRO A 37 9.82 -9.59 11.55
CA PRO A 37 10.95 -9.28 12.42
C PRO A 37 10.90 -7.87 13.05
N PRO A 38 11.40 -7.67 14.28
CA PRO A 38 11.32 -6.38 14.99
C PRO A 38 11.97 -5.21 14.25
N ASP A 39 12.95 -5.49 13.40
CA ASP A 39 13.67 -4.54 12.57
C ASP A 39 13.03 -4.33 11.19
N SER A 40 11.77 -4.72 11.00
CA SER A 40 11.04 -4.62 9.73
C SER A 40 9.64 -4.01 9.90
N ALA A 41 9.00 -3.71 8.78
CA ALA A 41 7.62 -3.23 8.72
C ALA A 41 6.79 -4.06 7.75
N ARG A 42 5.49 -4.17 8.03
CA ARG A 42 4.47 -4.71 7.13
C ARG A 42 3.69 -3.56 6.51
N LEU A 43 3.45 -3.60 5.22
CA LEU A 43 2.70 -2.60 4.47
C LEU A 43 1.51 -3.27 3.79
N LEU A 44 0.34 -2.64 3.92
CA LEU A 44 -0.87 -2.98 3.18
C LEU A 44 -1.21 -1.82 2.24
N LEU A 45 -1.21 -2.09 0.94
CA LEU A 45 -1.70 -1.19 -0.09
C LEU A 45 -3.11 -1.64 -0.50
N GLY A 46 -4.11 -0.83 -0.19
CA GLY A 46 -5.51 -1.08 -0.53
C GLY A 46 -6.02 -0.15 -1.61
N PHE A 47 -6.96 -0.64 -2.40
CA PHE A 47 -7.82 0.10 -3.31
C PHE A 47 -9.27 -0.23 -2.98
N THR A 48 -10.12 0.78 -2.93
CA THR A 48 -11.57 0.62 -2.72
C THR A 48 -12.33 1.44 -3.75
N ALA A 49 -13.28 0.82 -4.43
CA ALA A 49 -14.21 1.46 -5.34
C ALA A 49 -15.58 1.55 -4.65
N GLN A 50 -16.17 2.74 -4.63
CA GLN A 50 -17.48 2.97 -4.03
C GLN A 50 -18.38 3.74 -5.00
N ALA A 51 -19.61 3.29 -5.19
CA ALA A 51 -20.61 4.03 -5.96
C ALA A 51 -21.05 5.27 -5.16
N VAL A 52 -21.00 6.44 -5.79
CA VAL A 52 -21.39 7.73 -5.20
C VAL A 52 -22.08 8.55 -6.30
N ASP A 53 -23.37 8.81 -6.16
CA ASP A 53 -24.17 9.68 -7.03
C ASP A 53 -23.98 9.42 -8.54
N GLY A 54 -24.07 8.16 -8.97
CA GLY A 54 -23.89 7.77 -10.37
C GLY A 54 -22.44 7.73 -10.87
N HIS A 55 -21.47 8.01 -9.99
CA HIS A 55 -20.04 7.89 -10.25
C HIS A 55 -19.41 6.80 -9.37
N THR A 56 -18.15 6.47 -9.65
CA THR A 56 -17.34 5.61 -8.78
C THR A 56 -16.20 6.40 -8.16
N ARG A 57 -16.16 6.46 -6.83
CA ARG A 57 -15.02 6.99 -6.08
C ARG A 57 -14.01 5.88 -5.85
N LEU A 58 -12.85 5.98 -6.51
CA LEU A 58 -11.70 5.11 -6.27
C LEU A 58 -10.75 5.72 -5.25
N THR A 59 -10.50 5.01 -4.16
CA THR A 59 -9.59 5.45 -3.09
C THR A 59 -8.42 4.49 -2.95
N THR A 60 -7.20 5.02 -2.78
CA THR A 60 -6.02 4.23 -2.41
C THR A 60 -5.64 4.51 -0.96
N LEU A 61 -5.30 3.45 -0.22
CA LEU A 61 -4.87 3.55 1.16
C LEU A 61 -3.57 2.77 1.38
N THR A 62 -2.68 3.32 2.20
CA THR A 62 -1.48 2.60 2.64
C THR A 62 -1.41 2.60 4.15
N ARG A 63 -1.44 1.40 4.72
CA ARG A 63 -1.25 1.18 6.15
C ARG A 63 0.09 0.51 6.36
N VAL A 64 0.90 1.04 7.25
CA VAL A 64 2.19 0.44 7.61
C VAL A 64 2.19 0.11 9.09
N TYR A 65 2.56 -1.12 9.41
CA TYR A 65 2.67 -1.63 10.77
C TYR A 65 4.13 -1.92 11.08
N CYS A 66 4.64 -1.34 12.18
CA CYS A 66 6.00 -1.55 12.66
C CYS A 66 5.94 -2.35 13.97
N ASN A 67 6.76 -3.40 14.09
CA ASN A 67 6.81 -4.26 15.28
C ASN A 67 7.70 -3.70 16.41
N SER A 68 8.38 -2.58 16.17
CA SER A 68 9.22 -1.93 17.17
C SER A 68 9.25 -0.41 16.99
N ASP A 69 9.62 0.29 18.06
CA ASP A 69 9.87 1.74 18.01
C ASP A 69 11.03 2.12 17.10
N ALA A 70 12.07 1.28 17.02
CA ALA A 70 13.19 1.49 16.14
C ALA A 70 12.76 1.47 14.66
N ALA A 71 11.96 0.46 14.26
CA ALA A 71 11.39 0.38 12.92
C ALA A 71 10.45 1.56 12.63
N ARG A 72 9.63 1.97 13.60
CA ARG A 72 8.74 3.13 13.47
C ARG A 72 9.51 4.43 13.22
N ARG A 73 10.60 4.67 13.95
CA ARG A 73 11.46 5.87 13.75
C ARG A 73 12.10 5.88 12.37
N ARG A 74 12.71 4.76 11.95
CA ARG A 74 13.32 4.63 10.62
C ARG A 74 12.31 4.84 9.51
N LEU A 75 11.13 4.24 9.64
CA LEU A 75 10.04 4.42 8.70
C LEU A 75 9.57 5.89 8.65
N ALA A 76 9.45 6.57 9.79
CA ALA A 76 9.01 7.96 9.83
C ALA A 76 10.00 8.89 9.10
N VAL A 77 11.31 8.72 9.34
CA VAL A 77 12.37 9.46 8.64
C VAL A 77 12.32 9.17 7.15
N TYR A 78 12.30 7.90 6.76
CA TYR A 78 12.20 7.49 5.37
C TYR A 78 10.95 8.06 4.68
N TRP A 79 9.80 7.98 5.35
CA TRP A 79 8.53 8.49 4.84
C TRP A 79 8.58 10.00 4.63
N ALA A 80 9.17 10.78 5.56
CA ALA A 80 9.31 12.22 5.40
C ALA A 80 10.05 12.59 4.09
N VAL A 81 11.04 11.79 3.69
CA VAL A 81 11.80 11.99 2.45
C VAL A 81 10.99 11.61 1.20
N ILE A 82 10.30 10.46 1.23
CA ILE A 82 9.66 9.91 0.01
C ILE A 82 8.21 10.37 -0.22
N ARG A 83 7.56 10.93 0.80
CA ARG A 83 6.15 11.38 0.76
C ARG A 83 5.75 12.19 -0.47
N PRO A 84 6.48 13.26 -0.87
CA PRO A 84 6.05 14.09 -1.99
C PRO A 84 5.99 13.31 -3.31
N VAL A 85 7.03 12.50 -3.58
CA VAL A 85 7.11 11.68 -4.79
C VAL A 85 6.08 10.55 -4.76
N SER A 86 5.93 9.90 -3.60
CA SER A 86 4.93 8.84 -3.38
C SER A 86 3.50 9.34 -3.64
N GLY A 87 3.16 10.55 -3.19
CA GLY A 87 1.86 11.18 -3.46
C GLY A 87 1.60 11.39 -4.95
N LEU A 88 2.59 11.88 -5.70
CA LEU A 88 2.45 12.11 -7.13
C LEU A 88 2.25 10.80 -7.91
N ILE A 89 3.01 9.75 -7.56
CA ILE A 89 2.86 8.43 -8.18
C ILE A 89 1.45 7.87 -7.93
N ARG A 90 0.96 7.95 -6.69
CA ARG A 90 -0.40 7.49 -6.35
C ARG A 90 -1.48 8.23 -7.13
N ARG A 91 -1.35 9.56 -7.27
CA ARG A 91 -2.27 10.35 -8.08
C ARG A 91 -2.25 9.91 -9.54
N ARG A 92 -1.06 9.67 -10.12
CA ARG A 92 -0.93 9.18 -11.50
C ARG A 92 -1.58 7.81 -11.69
N ILE A 93 -1.38 6.89 -10.75
CA ILE A 93 -2.04 5.57 -10.76
C ILE A 93 -3.56 5.72 -10.77
N LEU A 94 -4.14 6.53 -9.88
CA LEU A 94 -5.59 6.74 -9.83
C LEU A 94 -6.14 7.37 -11.12
N VAL A 95 -5.46 8.39 -11.67
CA VAL A 95 -5.85 9.01 -12.95
C VAL A 95 -5.78 8.01 -14.10
N GLN A 96 -4.77 7.13 -14.12
CA GLN A 96 -4.67 6.10 -15.13
C GLN A 96 -5.81 5.10 -15.01
N ILE A 97 -6.13 4.62 -13.80
CA ILE A 97 -7.24 3.70 -13.58
C ILE A 97 -8.57 4.34 -14.02
N GLN A 98 -8.78 5.62 -13.68
CA GLN A 98 -9.96 6.37 -14.13
C GLN A 98 -10.08 6.35 -15.67
N ARG A 99 -9.02 6.77 -16.38
CA ARG A 99 -9.02 6.82 -17.85
C ARG A 99 -9.28 5.46 -18.47
N SER A 100 -8.67 4.40 -17.93
CA SER A 100 -8.88 3.04 -18.43
C SER A 100 -10.31 2.55 -18.20
N ALA A 101 -10.93 2.90 -17.07
CA ALA A 101 -12.32 2.55 -16.78
C ALA A 101 -13.30 3.31 -17.69
N GLU A 102 -13.06 4.60 -17.94
CA GLU A 102 -13.90 5.44 -18.80
C GLU A 102 -13.78 5.07 -20.29
N ALA A 103 -12.62 4.59 -20.74
CA ALA A 103 -12.40 4.17 -22.13
C ALA A 103 -12.96 2.78 -22.46
N GLY A 104 -13.26 1.96 -21.44
CA GLY A 104 -13.83 0.62 -21.60
C GLY A 104 -15.35 0.55 -21.39
N GLY A 105 -15.99 1.70 -21.15
CA GLY A 105 -17.44 1.85 -21.00
C GLY A 105 -18.16 2.17 -22.31
#